data_AF-A0A4R2NBY6-F1
#
_entry.id   AF-A0A4R2NBY6-F1
#
_cell.length_a   1.000
_cell.length_b   1.000
_cell.length_c   1.000
_cell.angle_alpha   90.00
_cell.angle_beta   90.00
_cell.angle_gamma   90.00
#
_symmetry.space_group_name_H-M   'P 1'
#
loop_
_entity.id
_entity.type
_entity.pdbx_description
1 polymer ?
#
loop_
_entity_poly.entity_id
_entity_poly.type
_entity_poly.pdbx_seq_one_letter_code
_entity_poly.pdbx_strand_id
1 'polypeptide(L)'
;MPKGKAGCFLSALGTFGDSIEAVVSYVDDNTGNVISRQWNSLDKSTQARLLGAGKVATVALPASAVSKFKTAINKPSNLPHIQKIANQITHRQNLINGLREQINAPGFKAKNLRLTLNGKEHYPIPDVSKGAAVYRGIPDKDIFQFYRDLAGLPKMQNPIEEIRDGKKIGIYHTYEDNYGNQFTLRSYSSSKEATKARWTIELNARKAEQDHKLIERKKFEIKFQ
;
A
#
# COMPACT_ATOMS: atom_id res chain seq x y z
N MET A 1 -9.51 3.52 17.58
CA MET A 1 -10.63 2.83 16.90
C MET A 1 -10.07 1.57 16.22
N PRO A 2 -10.82 0.45 16.19
CA PRO A 2 -10.39 -0.82 16.77
C PRO A 2 -9.18 -1.47 16.07
N LYS A 3 -8.17 -1.83 16.89
CA LYS A 3 -7.19 -2.88 16.59
C LYS A 3 -7.95 -4.20 16.43
N GLY A 4 -8.49 -4.47 15.25
CA GLY A 4 -9.34 -5.64 15.03
C GLY A 4 -8.55 -6.93 15.18
N LYS A 5 -9.04 -7.86 16.01
CA LYS A 5 -8.50 -9.23 16.20
C LYS A 5 -8.21 -9.96 14.88
N ALA A 6 -8.87 -9.57 13.79
CA ALA A 6 -8.68 -10.09 12.43
C ALA A 6 -7.29 -9.80 11.82
N GLY A 7 -6.69 -8.63 12.07
CA GLY A 7 -5.38 -8.27 11.49
C GLY A 7 -4.22 -9.07 12.09
N CYS A 8 -4.22 -9.26 13.42
CA CYS A 8 -3.29 -10.16 14.10
C CYS A 8 -3.46 -11.62 13.65
N PHE A 9 -4.71 -12.01 13.38
CA PHE A 9 -5.06 -13.37 13.00
C PHE A 9 -4.57 -13.73 11.59
N LEU A 10 -4.77 -12.85 10.60
CA LEU A 10 -4.26 -13.06 9.24
C LEU A 10 -2.74 -13.09 9.23
N SER A 11 -2.09 -12.19 10.00
CA SER A 11 -0.63 -12.15 10.18
C SER A 11 -0.05 -13.49 10.66
N ALA A 12 -0.77 -14.17 11.56
CA ALA A 12 -0.42 -15.49 12.02
C ALA A 12 -0.59 -16.56 10.92
N LEU A 13 -1.63 -16.51 10.08
CA LEU A 13 -1.79 -17.44 8.95
C LEU A 13 -0.63 -17.34 7.95
N GLY A 14 -0.15 -16.15 7.64
CA GLY A 14 1.04 -15.94 6.79
C GLY A 14 2.32 -16.61 7.33
N THR A 15 2.40 -16.80 8.64
CA THR A 15 3.55 -17.41 9.33
C THR A 15 3.47 -18.95 9.38
N PHE A 16 2.25 -19.50 9.48
CA PHE A 16 2.04 -20.93 9.77
C PHE A 16 1.61 -21.77 8.58
N GLY A 17 1.38 -21.11 7.43
CA GLY A 17 0.94 -21.65 6.15
C GLY A 17 0.81 -23.17 6.14
N ASP A 18 1.92 -23.87 5.93
CA ASP A 18 1.93 -25.31 5.63
C ASP A 18 1.35 -26.24 6.72
N SER A 19 1.19 -25.77 7.96
CA SER A 19 0.72 -26.59 9.10
C SER A 19 -0.76 -26.41 9.47
N ILE A 20 -1.43 -25.42 8.85
CA ILE A 20 -2.80 -25.00 9.20
C ILE A 20 -3.65 -24.99 7.92
N GLU A 21 -4.63 -25.90 7.85
CA GLU A 21 -5.67 -25.93 6.79
C GLU A 21 -6.73 -24.83 7.02
N ALA A 22 -6.28 -23.57 7.05
CA ALA A 22 -7.18 -22.44 7.20
C ALA A 22 -7.94 -22.19 5.90
N VAL A 23 -9.25 -22.03 5.95
CA VAL A 23 -10.05 -21.57 4.81
C VAL A 23 -10.32 -20.09 5.00
N VAL A 24 -9.82 -19.27 4.09
CA VAL A 24 -10.07 -17.84 4.08
C VAL A 24 -11.10 -17.53 3.01
N SER A 25 -12.19 -16.89 3.43
CA SER A 25 -13.20 -16.34 2.55
C SER A 25 -12.89 -14.87 2.34
N TYR A 26 -12.55 -14.52 1.10
CA TYR A 26 -12.20 -13.16 0.71
C TYR A 26 -13.00 -12.78 -0.53
N VAL A 27 -13.21 -11.48 -0.71
CA VAL A 27 -13.79 -10.99 -1.96
C VAL A 27 -12.74 -11.13 -3.05
N ASP A 28 -13.07 -11.87 -4.09
CA ASP A 28 -12.24 -12.08 -5.27
C ASP A 28 -12.21 -10.84 -6.14
N ASP A 29 -11.00 -10.52 -6.58
CA ASP A 29 -10.65 -9.23 -7.13
C ASP A 29 -11.08 -9.08 -8.59
N ASN A 30 -11.29 -10.21 -9.29
CA ASN A 30 -11.70 -10.21 -10.70
C ASN A 30 -13.22 -10.24 -10.85
N THR A 31 -13.91 -10.86 -9.89
CA THR A 31 -15.34 -11.17 -10.01
C THR A 31 -16.23 -10.49 -9.00
N GLY A 32 -15.67 -9.88 -7.94
CA GLY A 32 -16.43 -9.29 -6.84
C GLY A 32 -17.15 -10.31 -5.95
N ASN A 33 -17.00 -11.61 -6.22
CA ASN A 33 -17.64 -12.68 -5.47
C ASN A 33 -16.85 -13.02 -4.22
N VAL A 34 -17.53 -13.50 -3.17
CA VAL A 34 -16.84 -14.09 -2.02
C VAL A 34 -16.31 -15.47 -2.43
N ILE A 35 -14.99 -15.60 -2.49
CA ILE A 35 -14.30 -16.86 -2.78
C ILE A 35 -13.69 -17.40 -1.50
N SER A 36 -13.89 -18.70 -1.26
CA SER A 36 -13.31 -19.42 -0.13
C SER A 36 -12.24 -20.38 -0.63
N ARG A 37 -11.02 -20.25 -0.10
CA ARG A 37 -9.87 -21.08 -0.46
C ARG A 37 -9.04 -21.43 0.76
N GLN A 38 -8.34 -22.54 0.68
CA GLN A 38 -7.31 -22.84 1.67
C GLN A 38 -6.20 -21.80 1.56
N TRP A 39 -5.76 -21.25 2.70
CA TRP A 39 -4.74 -20.23 2.76
C TRP A 39 -3.48 -20.64 1.98
N ASN A 40 -3.07 -21.90 2.07
CA ASN A 40 -1.88 -22.42 1.40
C ASN A 40 -2.03 -22.62 -0.11
N SER A 41 -3.27 -22.72 -0.59
CA SER A 41 -3.55 -22.73 -2.03
C SER A 41 -3.52 -21.34 -2.65
N LEU A 42 -3.45 -20.28 -1.83
CA LEU A 42 -3.34 -18.91 -2.31
C LEU A 42 -1.90 -18.60 -2.70
N ASP A 43 -1.74 -17.91 -3.82
CA ASP A 43 -0.44 -17.41 -4.22
C ASP A 43 0.08 -16.35 -3.23
N LYS A 44 1.40 -16.14 -3.21
CA LYS A 44 2.06 -15.23 -2.25
C LYS A 44 1.59 -13.78 -2.38
N SER A 45 1.13 -13.35 -3.56
CA SER A 45 0.62 -11.99 -3.75
C SER A 45 -0.77 -11.83 -3.13
N THR A 46 -1.65 -12.82 -3.30
CA THR A 46 -2.97 -12.86 -2.64
C THR A 46 -2.84 -12.94 -1.12
N GLN A 47 -1.91 -13.77 -0.61
CA GLN A 47 -1.62 -13.81 0.83
C GLN A 47 -1.14 -12.45 1.36
N ALA A 48 -0.15 -11.84 0.71
CA ALA A 48 0.39 -10.53 1.11
C ALA A 48 -0.67 -9.42 1.07
N ARG A 49 -1.61 -9.48 0.12
CA ARG A 49 -2.75 -8.56 0.00
C ARG A 49 -3.73 -8.73 1.16
N LEU A 50 -4.16 -9.95 1.45
CA LEU A 50 -5.06 -10.25 2.56
C LEU A 50 -4.46 -9.89 3.92
N LEU A 51 -3.13 -9.94 4.03
CA LEU A 51 -2.38 -9.43 5.19
C LEU A 51 -2.35 -7.90 5.27
N GLY A 52 -2.27 -7.21 4.13
CA GLY A 52 -2.03 -5.77 4.07
C GLY A 52 -3.28 -4.90 4.15
N ALA A 53 -4.26 -5.15 3.29
CA ALA A 53 -5.42 -4.25 3.10
C ALA A 53 -6.70 -4.96 2.56
N GLY A 54 -6.67 -6.28 2.36
CA GLY A 54 -7.83 -7.01 1.82
C GLY A 54 -9.02 -7.06 2.79
N LYS A 55 -10.24 -6.85 2.27
CA LYS A 55 -11.48 -7.15 2.99
C LYS A 55 -11.61 -8.68 3.15
N VAL A 56 -11.30 -9.17 4.35
CA VAL A 56 -11.58 -10.56 4.74
C VAL A 56 -13.00 -10.64 5.27
N ALA A 57 -13.86 -11.39 4.59
CA ALA A 57 -15.26 -11.54 4.96
C ALA A 57 -15.39 -12.49 6.16
N THR A 58 -14.72 -13.64 6.10
CA THR A 58 -14.68 -14.64 7.17
C THR A 58 -13.38 -15.43 7.09
N VAL A 59 -12.90 -15.89 8.24
CA VAL A 59 -11.89 -16.96 8.29
C VAL A 59 -12.46 -18.14 9.04
N ALA A 60 -12.59 -19.27 8.35
CA ALA A 60 -13.03 -20.53 8.92
C ALA A 60 -11.80 -21.38 9.24
N LEU A 61 -11.66 -21.76 10.50
CA LEU A 61 -10.66 -22.71 10.94
C LEU A 61 -11.36 -24.01 11.36
N PRO A 62 -10.93 -25.19 10.89
CA PRO A 62 -11.30 -26.43 11.55
C PRO A 62 -10.82 -26.41 13.01
N ALA A 63 -11.54 -27.07 13.92
CA ALA A 63 -11.21 -27.04 15.36
C ALA A 63 -9.77 -27.52 15.64
N SER A 64 -9.27 -28.46 14.83
CA SER A 64 -7.88 -28.93 14.84
C SER A 64 -6.87 -27.82 14.49
N ALA A 65 -7.21 -26.95 13.55
CA ALA A 65 -6.43 -25.77 13.19
C ALA A 65 -6.49 -24.68 14.27
N VAL A 66 -7.62 -24.50 14.97
CA VAL A 66 -7.73 -23.55 16.09
C VAL A 66 -6.75 -23.88 17.21
N SER A 67 -6.61 -25.16 17.55
CA SER A 67 -5.65 -25.62 18.57
C SER A 67 -4.20 -25.37 18.13
N LYS A 68 -3.82 -25.81 16.91
CA LYS A 68 -2.49 -25.57 16.34
C LYS A 68 -2.17 -24.08 16.23
N PHE A 69 -3.14 -23.26 15.82
CA PHE A 69 -3.03 -21.82 15.74
C PHE A 69 -2.77 -21.20 17.12
N LYS A 70 -3.56 -21.55 18.14
CA LYS A 70 -3.34 -21.11 19.53
C LYS A 70 -1.94 -21.48 20.02
N THR A 71 -1.48 -22.69 19.75
CA THR A 71 -0.12 -23.11 20.12
C THR A 71 0.93 -22.32 19.35
N ALA A 72 0.73 -22.06 18.06
CA ALA A 72 1.71 -21.43 17.19
C ALA A 72 1.86 -19.91 17.45
N ILE A 73 0.76 -19.19 17.74
CA ILE A 73 0.82 -17.77 18.14
C ILE A 73 1.40 -17.57 19.55
N ASN A 74 1.23 -18.56 20.43
CA ASN A 74 1.75 -18.52 21.80
C ASN A 74 3.20 -19.03 21.89
N LYS A 75 3.78 -19.55 20.80
CA LYS A 75 5.21 -19.91 20.76
C LYS A 75 6.07 -18.63 20.76
N PRO A 76 6.97 -18.47 21.75
CA PRO A 76 7.79 -17.26 21.87
C PRO A 76 8.64 -16.95 20.63
N SER A 77 9.09 -17.97 19.90
CA SER A 77 9.90 -17.83 18.68
C SER A 77 9.18 -17.12 17.54
N ASN A 78 7.84 -17.16 17.51
CA ASN A 78 7.03 -16.61 16.42
C ASN A 78 6.52 -15.20 16.70
N LEU A 79 6.51 -14.80 17.98
CA LEU A 79 6.07 -13.47 18.41
C LEU A 79 6.82 -12.32 17.71
N PRO A 80 8.16 -12.36 17.53
CA PRO A 80 8.87 -11.27 16.86
C PRO A 80 8.45 -11.08 15.40
N HIS A 81 8.17 -12.18 14.69
CA HIS A 81 7.76 -12.14 13.29
C HIS A 81 6.32 -11.61 13.13
N ILE A 82 5.39 -12.09 13.97
CA ILE A 82 4.01 -11.61 14.02
C ILE A 82 3.98 -10.11 14.38
N GLN A 83 4.78 -9.71 15.37
CA GLN A 83 4.88 -8.30 15.78
C GLN A 83 5.43 -7.43 14.64
N LYS A 84 6.43 -7.92 13.90
CA LYS A 84 6.99 -7.22 12.74
C LYS A 84 5.94 -6.98 11.66
N ILE A 85 5.14 -8.00 11.32
CA ILE A 85 4.05 -7.88 10.34
C ILE A 85 2.98 -6.90 10.83
N ALA A 86 2.53 -7.04 12.08
CA ALA A 86 1.52 -6.17 12.67
C ALA A 86 1.97 -4.69 12.72
N ASN A 87 3.25 -4.45 13.05
CA ASN A 87 3.85 -3.13 13.03
C ASN A 87 3.88 -2.55 11.60
N GLN A 88 4.22 -3.36 10.59
CA GLN A 88 4.25 -2.94 9.19
C GLN A 88 2.84 -2.58 8.67
N ILE A 89 1.83 -3.38 9.00
CA ILE A 89 0.43 -3.10 8.63
C ILE A 89 -0.04 -1.81 9.30
N THR A 90 0.20 -1.66 10.60
CA THR A 90 -0.16 -0.46 11.36
C THR A 90 0.52 0.78 10.78
N HIS A 91 1.81 0.67 10.44
CA HIS A 91 2.56 1.75 9.81
C HIS A 91 1.94 2.18 8.47
N ARG A 92 1.62 1.22 7.59
CA ARG A 92 0.98 1.48 6.30
C ARG A 92 -0.39 2.14 6.45
N GLN A 93 -1.22 1.64 7.38
CA GLN A 93 -2.54 2.22 7.61
C GLN A 93 -2.44 3.66 8.12
N ASN A 94 -1.53 3.94 9.05
CA ASN A 94 -1.31 5.29 9.56
C ASN A 94 -0.81 6.24 8.47
N LEU A 95 0.09 5.76 7.59
CA LEU A 95 0.57 6.51 6.44
C LEU A 95 -0.58 6.86 5.49
N ILE A 96 -1.38 5.88 5.10
CA ILE A 96 -2.53 6.04 4.20
C ILE A 96 -3.56 6.99 4.80
N ASN A 97 -3.93 6.80 6.07
CA ASN A 97 -4.89 7.65 6.76
C ASN A 97 -4.39 9.09 6.87
N GLY A 98 -3.14 9.28 7.30
CA GLY A 98 -2.56 10.62 7.45
C GLY A 98 -2.45 11.37 6.11
N LEU A 99 -2.21 10.66 5.00
CA LEU A 99 -2.27 11.26 3.67
C LEU A 99 -3.69 11.60 3.24
N ARG A 100 -4.62 10.66 3.42
CA ARG A 100 -6.04 10.85 3.08
C ARG A 100 -6.61 12.05 3.82
N GLU A 101 -6.42 12.11 5.14
CA GLU A 101 -6.87 13.21 6.00
C GLU A 101 -6.33 14.56 5.53
N GLN A 102 -5.02 14.64 5.23
CA GLN A 102 -4.42 15.88 4.75
C GLN A 102 -4.91 16.28 3.36
N ILE A 103 -4.90 15.36 2.39
CA ILE A 103 -5.24 15.67 0.98
C ILE A 103 -6.71 16.03 0.81
N ASN A 104 -7.58 15.39 1.59
CA ASN A 104 -9.03 15.59 1.54
C ASN A 104 -9.52 16.70 2.46
N ALA A 105 -8.64 17.29 3.29
CA ALA A 105 -9.00 18.41 4.16
C ALA A 105 -9.54 19.60 3.34
N PRO A 106 -10.60 20.30 3.82
CA PRO A 106 -11.08 21.53 3.21
C PRO A 106 -9.95 22.55 3.06
N GLY A 107 -9.83 23.13 1.86
CA GLY A 107 -8.78 24.12 1.57
C GLY A 107 -7.36 23.54 1.44
N PHE A 108 -7.21 22.20 1.32
CA PHE A 108 -5.91 21.57 1.12
C PHE A 108 -5.10 22.21 -0.01
N LYS A 109 -3.84 22.54 0.32
CA LYS A 109 -2.82 23.05 -0.61
C LYS A 109 -1.64 22.08 -0.61
N ALA A 110 -1.14 21.73 -1.79
CA ALA A 110 -0.07 20.75 -1.93
C ALA A 110 1.21 21.13 -1.16
N LYS A 111 1.53 22.42 -1.07
CA LYS A 111 2.63 22.95 -0.25
C LYS A 111 2.52 22.70 1.27
N ASN A 112 1.36 22.27 1.75
CA ASN A 112 1.13 21.98 3.17
C ASN A 112 1.14 20.48 3.47
N LEU A 113 1.25 19.60 2.46
CA LEU A 113 1.27 18.16 2.69
C LEU A 113 2.55 17.78 3.43
N ARG A 114 2.44 17.13 4.58
CA ARG A 114 3.59 16.61 5.34
C ARG A 114 3.74 15.13 5.08
N LEU A 115 4.98 14.67 4.86
CA LEU A 115 5.31 13.25 4.79
C LEU A 115 6.13 12.84 5.99
N THR A 116 5.75 11.72 6.60
CA THR A 116 6.58 11.06 7.60
C THR A 116 7.18 9.80 6.98
N LEU A 117 8.45 9.86 6.60
CA LEU A 117 9.18 8.75 6.00
C LEU A 117 10.29 8.31 6.95
N ASN A 118 10.39 7.02 7.26
CA ASN A 118 11.38 6.47 8.20
C ASN A 118 11.45 7.22 9.55
N GLY A 119 10.30 7.65 10.06
CA GLY A 119 10.22 8.39 11.32
C GLY A 119 10.67 9.86 11.25
N LYS A 120 11.03 10.36 10.06
CA LYS A 120 11.39 11.75 9.83
C LYS A 120 10.27 12.49 9.09
N GLU A 121 9.94 13.68 9.57
CA GLU A 121 9.03 14.57 8.86
C GLU A 121 9.74 15.30 7.72
N HIS A 122 9.06 15.39 6.59
CA HIS A 122 9.48 16.09 5.38
C HIS A 122 8.40 17.08 4.97
N TYR A 123 8.85 18.26 4.56
CA TYR A 123 8.00 19.38 4.19
C TYR A 123 8.19 19.71 2.69
N PRO A 124 7.13 20.12 1.97
CA PRO A 124 7.26 20.49 0.57
C PRO A 124 8.03 21.80 0.42
N ILE A 125 8.71 21.95 -0.71
CA ILE A 125 9.34 23.20 -1.13
C ILE A 125 8.22 24.17 -1.54
N PRO A 126 7.99 25.26 -0.80
CA PRO A 126 6.79 26.09 -0.99
C PRO A 126 6.64 26.66 -2.40
N ASP A 127 7.74 27.12 -3.00
CA ASP A 127 7.71 27.89 -4.27
C ASP A 127 7.31 27.06 -5.49
N VAL A 128 7.62 25.76 -5.47
CA VAL A 128 7.35 24.82 -6.57
C VAL A 128 6.14 23.92 -6.29
N SER A 129 5.62 23.90 -5.07
CA SER A 129 4.52 23.01 -4.65
C SER A 129 3.12 23.61 -4.90
N LYS A 130 2.86 24.02 -6.16
CA LYS A 130 1.61 24.72 -6.53
C LYS A 130 0.41 23.78 -6.75
N GLY A 131 0.62 22.68 -7.47
CA GLY A 131 -0.41 21.66 -7.74
C GLY A 131 -0.04 20.23 -7.31
N ALA A 132 1.24 20.02 -7.02
CA ALA A 132 1.81 18.77 -6.50
C ALA A 132 2.70 19.11 -5.31
N ALA A 133 2.83 18.20 -4.35
CA ALA A 133 3.76 18.39 -3.24
C ALA A 133 5.16 18.01 -3.71
N VAL A 134 6.14 18.90 -3.60
CA VAL A 134 7.51 18.67 -4.09
C VAL A 134 8.48 18.65 -2.92
N TYR A 135 9.23 17.57 -2.74
CA TYR A 135 10.19 17.39 -1.64
C TYR A 135 11.63 17.32 -2.17
N ARG A 136 12.60 17.62 -1.32
CA ARG A 136 14.04 17.56 -1.64
C ARG A 136 14.77 16.62 -0.68
N GLY A 137 15.78 15.93 -1.20
CA GLY A 137 16.78 15.22 -0.38
C GLY A 137 16.28 13.92 0.28
N ILE A 138 15.11 13.44 -0.13
CA ILE A 138 14.61 12.11 0.27
C ILE A 138 15.31 11.09 -0.62
N PRO A 139 16.02 10.06 -0.12
CA PRO A 139 16.75 9.11 -0.96
C PRO A 139 15.83 8.13 -1.70
N ASP A 140 16.27 7.59 -2.83
CA ASP A 140 15.47 6.71 -3.69
C ASP A 140 14.91 5.49 -2.96
N LYS A 141 15.70 4.89 -2.06
CA LYS A 141 15.24 3.77 -1.22
C LYS A 141 13.97 4.11 -0.42
N ASP A 142 13.86 5.35 0.06
CA ASP A 142 12.75 5.80 0.91
C ASP A 142 11.55 6.17 0.06
N ILE A 143 11.78 6.75 -1.13
CA ILE A 143 10.73 6.99 -2.13
C ILE A 143 10.10 5.69 -2.59
N PHE A 144 10.92 4.67 -2.86
CA PHE A 144 10.44 3.38 -3.38
C PHE A 144 9.74 2.59 -2.28
N GLN A 145 10.26 2.64 -1.05
CA GLN A 145 9.57 2.06 0.10
C GLN A 145 8.21 2.75 0.32
N PHE A 146 8.17 4.09 0.29
CA PHE A 146 6.94 4.86 0.40
C PHE A 146 5.92 4.48 -0.69
N TYR A 147 6.34 4.38 -1.95
CA TYR A 147 5.47 3.90 -3.03
C TYR A 147 4.92 2.49 -2.76
N ARG A 148 5.77 1.55 -2.34
CA ARG A 148 5.34 0.18 -2.00
C ARG A 148 4.34 0.16 -0.85
N ASP A 149 4.56 0.98 0.17
CA ASP A 149 3.68 1.05 1.33
C ASP A 149 2.32 1.65 1.00
N LEU A 150 2.28 2.65 0.11
CA LEU A 150 1.02 3.18 -0.44
C LEU A 150 0.26 2.15 -1.27
N ALA A 151 0.98 1.45 -2.16
CA ALA A 151 0.39 0.47 -3.06
C ALA A 151 0.14 -0.90 -2.40
N GLY A 152 0.51 -1.09 -1.13
CA GLY A 152 0.39 -2.38 -0.43
C GLY A 152 1.29 -3.48 -0.98
N LEU A 153 2.36 -3.14 -1.71
CA LEU A 153 3.21 -4.08 -2.43
C LEU A 153 4.32 -4.67 -1.53
N PRO A 154 4.56 -6.00 -1.57
CA PRO A 154 5.69 -6.62 -0.85
C PRO A 154 7.03 -6.40 -1.58
N LYS A 155 6.99 -6.18 -2.90
CA LYS A 155 8.16 -5.93 -3.75
C LYS A 155 7.77 -5.03 -4.91
N MET A 156 8.77 -4.38 -5.53
CA MET A 156 8.54 -3.61 -6.75
C MET A 156 8.11 -4.55 -7.89
N GLN A 157 7.13 -4.11 -8.68
CA GLN A 157 6.83 -4.75 -9.96
C GLN A 157 7.86 -4.33 -11.01
N ASN A 158 7.95 -5.09 -12.10
CA ASN A 158 8.85 -4.74 -13.20
C ASN A 158 8.45 -3.38 -13.80
N PRO A 159 9.43 -2.51 -14.10
CA PRO A 159 9.13 -1.24 -14.73
C PRO A 159 8.66 -1.44 -16.17
N ILE A 160 7.76 -0.57 -16.60
CA ILE A 160 7.42 -0.35 -18.00
C ILE A 160 8.23 0.84 -18.50
N GLU A 161 8.84 0.73 -19.68
CA GLU A 161 9.55 1.85 -20.29
C GLU A 161 8.55 2.85 -20.90
N GLU A 162 8.80 4.13 -20.65
CA GLU A 162 8.08 5.20 -21.33
C GLU A 162 8.91 5.64 -22.53
N ILE A 163 8.32 5.48 -23.72
CA ILE A 163 8.95 5.82 -24.99
C ILE A 163 8.16 6.96 -25.63
N ARG A 164 8.86 8.00 -26.07
CA ARG A 164 8.31 9.09 -26.87
C ARG A 164 9.22 9.33 -28.06
N ASP A 165 8.63 9.39 -29.25
CA ASP A 165 9.36 9.58 -30.51
C ASP A 165 10.52 8.58 -30.68
N GLY A 166 10.26 7.32 -30.32
CA GLY A 166 11.26 6.23 -30.39
C GLY A 166 12.38 6.29 -29.35
N LYS A 167 12.37 7.26 -28.43
CA LYS A 167 13.38 7.40 -27.37
C LYS A 167 12.78 7.08 -26.00
N LYS A 168 13.52 6.31 -25.19
CA LYS A 168 13.20 6.09 -23.78
C LYS A 168 13.34 7.40 -23.01
N ILE A 169 12.24 7.90 -22.45
CA ILE A 169 12.18 9.12 -21.66
C ILE A 169 12.00 8.88 -20.15
N GLY A 170 11.68 7.64 -19.76
CA GLY A 170 11.53 7.28 -18.36
C GLY A 170 11.10 5.83 -18.13
N ILE A 171 10.76 5.54 -16.88
CA ILE A 171 10.21 4.26 -16.44
C ILE A 171 9.01 4.49 -15.52
N TYR A 172 8.07 3.54 -15.53
CA TYR A 172 6.83 3.57 -14.77
C TYR A 172 6.66 2.24 -14.03
N HIS A 173 6.29 2.31 -12.76
CA HIS A 173 5.74 1.19 -12.00
C HIS A 173 4.30 1.56 -11.68
N THR A 174 3.35 0.83 -12.25
CA THR A 174 1.91 1.11 -12.11
C THR A 174 1.23 -0.07 -11.43
N TYR A 175 0.41 0.22 -10.43
CA TYR A 175 -0.43 -0.76 -9.75
C TYR A 175 -1.84 -0.18 -9.59
N GLU A 176 -2.87 -0.96 -9.90
CA GLU A 176 -4.27 -0.62 -9.61
C GLU A 176 -4.76 -1.57 -8.53
N ASP A 177 -5.31 -1.03 -7.44
CA ASP A 177 -5.98 -1.84 -6.42
C ASP A 177 -7.38 -2.25 -6.90
N ASN A 178 -7.99 -3.18 -6.19
CA ASN A 178 -9.30 -3.74 -6.57
C ASN A 178 -10.45 -2.76 -6.39
N TYR A 179 -10.19 -1.66 -5.69
CA TYR A 179 -11.15 -0.60 -5.53
C TYR A 179 -11.06 0.41 -6.68
N GLY A 180 -10.06 0.31 -7.58
CA GLY A 180 -9.86 1.22 -8.71
C GLY A 180 -8.95 2.42 -8.39
N ASN A 181 -8.23 2.42 -7.26
CA ASN A 181 -7.16 3.38 -7.02
C ASN A 181 -5.90 2.91 -7.75
N GLN A 182 -5.34 3.79 -8.57
CA GLN A 182 -4.09 3.55 -9.28
C GLN A 182 -2.94 4.33 -8.64
N PHE A 183 -1.82 3.63 -8.45
CA PHE A 183 -0.57 4.09 -7.88
C PHE A 183 0.53 3.96 -8.92
N THR A 184 1.12 5.09 -9.30
CA THR A 184 2.17 5.11 -10.32
C THR A 184 3.43 5.78 -9.78
N LEU A 185 4.54 5.06 -9.71
CA LEU A 185 5.88 5.63 -9.52
C LEU A 185 6.54 5.78 -10.88
N ARG A 186 6.98 6.99 -11.22
CA ARG A 186 7.62 7.27 -12.51
C ARG A 186 8.80 8.22 -12.43
N SER A 187 9.76 8.04 -13.33
CA SER A 187 10.94 8.92 -13.45
C SER A 187 10.75 10.08 -14.43
N TYR A 188 9.69 10.04 -15.24
CA TYR A 188 9.33 11.12 -16.15
C TYR A 188 8.19 11.99 -15.60
N SER A 189 8.27 13.30 -15.80
CA SER A 189 7.18 14.24 -15.53
C SER A 189 7.19 15.41 -16.50
N SER A 190 6.02 15.83 -16.99
CA SER A 190 5.90 17.02 -17.85
C SER A 190 6.27 18.31 -17.14
N SER A 191 6.17 18.35 -15.80
CA SER A 191 6.62 19.47 -14.97
C SER A 191 8.04 19.27 -14.42
N LYS A 192 8.83 18.35 -14.98
CA LYS A 192 10.19 18.04 -14.51
C LYS A 192 11.08 19.27 -14.51
N GLU A 193 11.06 20.11 -15.54
CA GLU A 193 11.90 21.32 -15.59
C GLU A 193 11.55 22.31 -14.47
N ALA A 194 10.26 22.54 -14.23
CA ALA A 194 9.79 23.45 -13.19
C ALA A 194 10.01 22.92 -11.78
N THR A 195 9.85 21.61 -11.57
CA THR A 195 9.88 20.99 -10.24
C THR A 195 11.22 20.35 -9.91
N LYS A 196 12.09 20.15 -10.90
CA LYS A 196 13.33 19.35 -10.85
C LYS A 196 13.12 17.92 -10.35
N ALA A 197 11.91 17.39 -10.49
CA ALA A 197 11.56 16.09 -9.94
C ALA A 197 12.25 14.94 -10.71
N ARG A 198 13.02 14.12 -10.00
CA ARG A 198 13.56 12.86 -10.52
C ARG A 198 12.59 11.68 -10.38
N TRP A 199 11.70 11.74 -9.39
CA TRP A 199 10.64 10.76 -9.17
C TRP A 199 9.31 11.46 -8.92
N THR A 200 8.23 10.90 -9.45
CA THR A 200 6.85 11.30 -9.16
C THR A 200 6.05 10.07 -8.75
N ILE A 201 5.37 10.15 -7.62
CA ILE A 201 4.29 9.23 -7.23
C ILE A 201 2.97 9.90 -7.58
N GLU A 202 2.17 9.21 -8.37
CA GLU A 202 0.85 9.64 -8.78
C GLU A 202 -0.20 8.73 -8.17
N LEU A 203 -1.21 9.35 -7.58
CA LEU A 203 -2.40 8.72 -7.02
C LEU A 203 -3.57 9.09 -7.93
N ASN A 204 -4.27 8.11 -8.47
CA ASN A 204 -5.40 8.32 -9.37
C ASN A 204 -6.61 7.52 -8.85
N ALA A 205 -7.67 8.23 -8.47
CA ALA A 205 -8.88 7.66 -7.89
C ALA A 205 -10.08 7.79 -8.84
N ARG A 206 -9.85 7.95 -10.16
CA ARG A 206 -10.94 8.15 -11.14
C ARG A 206 -11.89 6.96 -11.23
N LYS A 207 -11.34 5.74 -11.16
CA LYS A 207 -12.12 4.50 -11.17
C LYS A 207 -12.44 4.02 -9.76
N ALA A 208 -11.98 4.75 -8.73
CA ALA A 208 -12.04 4.26 -7.38
C ALA A 208 -13.48 4.25 -6.85
N GLU A 209 -13.90 3.14 -6.23
CA GLU A 209 -15.16 3.03 -5.51
C GLU A 209 -15.26 4.13 -4.45
N GLN A 210 -16.45 4.73 -4.31
CA GLN A 210 -16.64 5.94 -3.50
C GLN A 210 -16.14 5.79 -2.05
N ASP A 211 -16.45 4.68 -1.39
CA ASP A 211 -16.08 4.44 0.01
C ASP A 211 -14.61 4.03 0.21
N HIS A 212 -13.90 3.77 -0.90
CA HIS A 212 -12.52 3.27 -0.89
C HIS A 212 -11.53 4.23 -1.55
N LYS A 213 -11.97 5.44 -1.93
CA LYS A 213 -11.09 6.46 -2.51
C LYS A 213 -9.98 6.82 -1.55
N LEU A 214 -8.74 6.72 -2.03
CA LEU A 214 -7.60 7.26 -1.29
C LEU A 214 -7.65 8.79 -1.22
N ILE A 215 -8.13 9.42 -2.29
CA ILE A 215 -8.24 10.87 -2.45
C ILE A 215 -9.60 11.20 -3.07
N GLU A 216 -10.25 12.27 -2.59
CA GLU A 216 -11.52 12.75 -3.18
C GLU A 216 -11.31 13.41 -4.55
N ARG A 217 -10.06 13.74 -4.86
CA ARG A 217 -9.64 14.33 -6.14
C ARG A 217 -9.44 13.22 -7.16
N LYS A 218 -9.71 13.51 -8.45
CA LYS A 218 -9.46 12.55 -9.54
C LYS A 218 -8.01 12.05 -9.58
N LYS A 219 -7.06 12.94 -9.30
CA LYS A 219 -5.63 12.67 -9.35
C LYS A 219 -4.87 13.61 -8.40
N PHE A 220 -3.79 13.12 -7.81
CA PHE A 220 -2.85 13.91 -7.04
C PHE A 220 -1.41 13.41 -7.27
N GLU A 221 -0.43 14.32 -7.23
CA GLU A 221 0.98 14.00 -7.46
C GLU A 221 1.85 14.44 -6.27
N ILE A 222 2.81 13.58 -5.94
CA ILE A 222 3.88 13.79 -4.96
C ILE A 222 5.21 13.66 -5.73
N LYS A 223 6.09 14.64 -5.61
CA LYS A 223 7.31 14.77 -6.42
C LYS A 223 8.55 14.86 -5.55
N PHE A 224 9.67 14.35 -6.07
CA PHE A 224 10.93 14.27 -5.35
C PHE A 224 12.07 14.80 -6.23
N GLN A 225 12.78 15.85 -5.75
CA GLN A 225 14.02 16.41 -6.32
C GLN A 225 15.23 15.64 -5.85
#